data_AF-A0A7J6EWR3-F1
#
_entry.id   AF-A0A7J6EWR3-F1
#
_cell.length_a   1.000
_cell.length_b   1.000
_cell.length_c   1.000
_cell.angle_alpha   90.00
_cell.angle_beta   90.00
_cell.angle_gamma   90.00
#
_symmetry.space_group_name_H-M   'P 1'
#
loop_
_entity.id
_entity.type
_entity.pdbx_description
1 polymer ?
#
loop_
_entity_poly.entity_id
_entity_poly.type
_entity_poly.pdbx_seq_one_letter_code
_entity_poly.pdbx_strand_id
1 'polypeptide(L)'
;MELFYGTIMSSVYRLDHNLPLLDSWGSHSKRGGDSAPSVWDLDSNLPFPSPLATYVSETVRPSFSLFSEYQRFFRIVHAPIFLGDFASDRRHMKDSAGNWSADPPTYDPIVAQDGTVNNLNEYMEIHLSDALKTVEADSVGAVFTEKLGVVIGENQLEEFFSHIS
;
A
#
# COMPACT_ATOMS: atom_id res chain seq x y z
N MET A 1 -6.04 -3.83 25.11
CA MET A 1 -6.18 -4.35 23.74
C MET A 1 -6.19 -3.12 22.86
N GLU A 2 -5.00 -2.66 22.49
CA GLU A 2 -4.82 -1.44 21.72
C GLU A 2 -4.98 -1.80 20.24
N LEU A 3 -6.04 -1.28 19.63
CA LEU A 3 -6.27 -1.36 18.20
C LEU A 3 -5.68 -0.08 17.61
N PHE A 4 -4.50 -0.18 16.99
CA PHE A 4 -3.93 0.90 16.21
C PHE A 4 -4.59 0.90 14.83
N TYR A 5 -5.21 2.03 14.45
CA TYR A 5 -5.72 2.23 13.10
C TYR A 5 -4.52 2.52 12.18
N GLY A 6 -4.01 1.50 11.50
CA GLY A 6 -3.00 1.65 10.46
C GLY A 6 -3.65 2.21 9.18
N THR A 7 -3.14 3.32 8.67
CA THR A 7 -3.42 3.75 7.31
C THR A 7 -2.71 2.78 6.36
N ILE A 8 -3.46 1.97 5.62
CA ILE A 8 -2.92 1.36 4.41
C ILE A 8 -2.68 2.52 3.45
N MET A 9 -1.43 2.95 3.26
CA MET A 9 -1.06 3.66 2.03
C MET A 9 -1.14 2.64 0.90
N SER A 10 -2.36 2.34 0.48
CA SER A 10 -2.63 1.75 -0.80
C SER A 10 -2.23 2.82 -1.79
N SER A 11 -1.10 2.63 -2.49
CA SER A 11 -0.69 3.32 -3.73
C SER A 11 0.46 4.33 -3.65
N VAL A 12 1.69 3.83 -3.44
CA VAL A 12 2.85 4.41 -4.15
C VAL A 12 3.05 3.56 -5.40
N TYR A 13 2.56 4.04 -6.54
CA TYR A 13 2.76 3.35 -7.83
C TYR A 13 3.94 3.95 -8.57
N ARG A 14 4.78 3.08 -9.11
CA ARG A 14 5.54 3.36 -10.34
C ARG A 14 4.63 2.99 -11.51
N LEU A 15 4.14 3.97 -12.28
CA LEU A 15 3.49 3.68 -13.55
C LEU A 15 4.56 3.36 -14.58
N ASP A 16 5.03 2.12 -14.58
CA ASP A 16 5.63 1.58 -15.79
C ASP A 16 4.50 1.56 -16.82
N HIS A 17 4.59 2.43 -17.83
CA HIS A 17 3.63 2.44 -18.92
C HIS A 17 3.77 1.14 -19.73
N ASN A 18 3.11 0.07 -19.27
CA ASN A 18 2.64 -1.05 -20.07
C ASN A 18 1.81 -2.01 -19.20
N LEU A 19 0.48 -1.86 -19.24
CA LEU A 19 -0.41 -3.01 -19.11
C LEU A 19 -0.27 -3.81 -20.42
N PRO A 20 0.31 -5.02 -20.43
CA PRO A 20 0.33 -5.82 -21.64
C PRO A 20 -1.00 -6.57 -21.73
N LEU A 21 -2.00 -5.92 -22.34
CA LEU A 21 -2.85 -6.67 -23.24
C LEU A 21 -1.95 -7.14 -24.37
N LEU A 22 -1.69 -8.45 -24.41
CA LEU A 22 -1.29 -9.25 -25.58
C LEU A 22 -0.38 -8.55 -26.60
N ASP A 23 0.92 -8.86 -26.62
CA ASP A 23 1.58 -9.27 -27.86
C ASP A 23 3.04 -9.72 -27.67
N SER A 24 3.32 -10.81 -28.37
CA SER A 24 4.57 -11.57 -28.51
C SER A 24 5.75 -10.80 -29.14
N TRP A 25 6.95 -11.36 -28.92
CA TRP A 25 8.25 -11.15 -29.58
C TRP A 25 9.26 -10.19 -28.92
N GLY A 26 10.30 -10.81 -28.32
CA GLY A 26 11.69 -10.48 -28.62
C GLY A 26 12.25 -9.13 -28.18
N SER A 27 12.68 -9.04 -26.93
CA SER A 27 14.06 -8.68 -26.55
C SER A 27 14.06 -8.31 -25.06
N HIS A 28 15.02 -8.86 -24.33
CA HIS A 28 15.33 -8.39 -22.98
C HIS A 28 15.82 -6.94 -23.08
N SER A 29 14.92 -5.98 -22.90
CA SER A 29 15.29 -4.60 -22.67
C SER A 29 14.88 -4.25 -21.25
N LYS A 30 15.85 -4.32 -20.33
CA LYS A 30 15.81 -3.54 -19.09
C LYS A 30 15.57 -2.07 -19.50
N ARG A 31 14.34 -1.59 -19.35
CA ARG A 31 14.04 -0.16 -19.40
C ARG A 31 13.69 0.29 -17.98
N GLY A 32 14.74 0.51 -17.18
CA GLY A 32 14.63 1.25 -15.93
C GLY A 32 14.40 2.72 -16.27
N GLY A 33 13.20 3.23 -16.01
CA GLY A 33 12.93 4.66 -16.07
C GLY A 33 13.30 5.32 -14.76
N ASP A 34 14.25 6.25 -14.79
CA ASP A 34 14.78 7.09 -13.68
C ASP A 34 13.74 8.01 -12.99
N SER A 35 12.45 7.69 -13.05
CA SER A 35 11.39 8.51 -12.45
C SER A 35 11.38 8.33 -10.93
N ALA A 36 11.56 9.42 -10.19
CA ALA A 36 11.44 9.43 -8.75
C ALA A 36 10.06 8.88 -8.28
N PRO A 37 9.99 8.18 -7.14
CA PRO A 37 8.75 7.63 -6.61
C PRO A 37 7.68 8.72 -6.41
N SER A 38 6.42 8.38 -6.70
CA SER A 38 5.29 9.30 -6.60
C SER A 38 4.10 8.64 -5.89
N VAL A 39 3.35 9.44 -5.13
CA VAL A 39 2.21 9.03 -4.30
C VAL A 39 0.91 9.46 -4.95
N TRP A 40 -0.05 8.54 -5.00
CA TRP A 40 -1.37 8.74 -5.60
C TRP A 40 -2.44 8.70 -4.50
N ASP A 41 -2.57 9.82 -3.79
CA ASP A 41 -3.54 9.98 -2.70
C ASP A 41 -4.69 10.87 -3.17
N LEU A 42 -5.90 10.30 -3.23
CA LEU A 42 -7.11 11.00 -3.71
C LEU A 42 -7.69 11.97 -2.68
N ASP A 43 -7.31 11.83 -1.40
CA ASP A 43 -7.83 12.64 -0.30
C ASP A 43 -6.85 13.75 0.13
N SER A 44 -5.69 13.83 -0.53
CA SER A 44 -4.68 14.85 -0.26
C SER A 44 -4.97 16.18 -0.97
N ASN A 45 -4.56 17.29 -0.34
CA ASN A 45 -4.53 18.62 -0.97
C ASN A 45 -3.21 18.89 -1.73
N LEU A 46 -2.27 17.93 -1.73
CA LEU A 46 -1.03 18.02 -2.48
C LEU A 46 -1.24 17.76 -3.98
N PRO A 47 -0.26 18.04 -4.87
CA PRO A 47 -0.35 17.70 -6.28
C PRO A 47 -0.67 16.22 -6.51
N PHE A 48 -1.40 15.90 -7.57
CA PHE A 48 -1.77 14.53 -7.91
C PHE A 48 -1.15 14.10 -9.26
N PRO A 49 -0.18 13.17 -9.29
CA PRO A 49 0.48 12.55 -8.13
C PRO A 49 1.48 13.49 -7.43
N SER A 50 1.78 13.21 -6.16
CA SER A 50 2.74 13.95 -5.34
C SER A 50 4.12 13.28 -5.38
N PRO A 51 5.23 14.02 -5.50
CA PRO A 51 6.56 13.45 -5.26
C PRO A 51 6.66 12.85 -3.85
N LEU A 52 7.26 11.66 -3.72
CA LEU A 52 7.32 10.95 -2.44
C LEU A 52 7.91 11.81 -1.30
N ALA A 53 9.04 12.48 -1.55
CA ALA A 53 9.67 13.33 -0.55
C ALA A 53 8.74 14.44 -0.05
N THR A 54 7.99 15.09 -0.97
CA THR A 54 6.99 16.12 -0.61
C THR A 54 5.83 15.53 0.17
N TYR A 55 5.33 14.36 -0.23
CA TYR A 55 4.25 13.69 0.48
C TYR A 55 4.68 13.33 1.91
N VAL A 56 5.84 12.68 2.06
CA VAL A 56 6.40 12.32 3.37
C VAL A 56 6.63 13.55 4.24
N SER A 57 7.18 14.65 3.70
CA SER A 57 7.44 15.84 4.49
C SER A 57 6.20 16.62 4.91
N GLU A 58 5.11 16.57 4.14
CA GLU A 58 3.90 17.36 4.38
C GLU A 58 2.78 16.58 5.09
N THR A 59 2.63 15.27 4.80
CA THR A 59 1.55 14.44 5.35
C THR A 59 2.03 13.56 6.49
N VAL A 60 3.18 12.89 6.33
CA VAL A 60 3.74 12.01 7.35
C VAL A 60 4.50 12.85 8.37
N ARG A 61 5.35 13.79 7.98
CA ARG A 61 6.12 14.63 8.93
C ARG A 61 6.86 13.80 9.99
N PRO A 62 7.72 12.84 9.62
CA PRO A 62 8.43 11.96 10.57
C PRO A 62 9.31 12.72 11.57
N SER A 63 9.70 13.96 11.26
CA SER A 63 10.43 14.84 12.18
C SER A 63 9.61 15.31 13.38
N PHE A 64 8.28 15.17 13.34
CA PHE A 64 7.40 15.51 14.45
C PHE A 64 7.34 14.35 15.45
N SER A 65 7.78 14.58 16.69
CA SER A 65 7.74 13.57 17.73
C SER A 65 6.30 13.29 18.17
N LEU A 66 5.86 12.07 17.89
CA LEU A 66 4.58 11.53 18.35
C LEU A 66 4.76 10.72 19.64
N PHE A 67 3.69 10.59 20.41
CA PHE A 67 3.66 9.57 21.48
C PHE A 67 3.71 8.17 20.85
N SER A 68 4.19 7.19 21.61
CA SER A 68 4.40 5.81 21.13
C SER A 68 3.14 5.20 20.51
N GLU A 69 1.98 5.52 21.05
CA GLU A 69 0.67 5.06 20.59
C GLU A 69 0.20 5.69 19.27
N TYR A 70 0.88 6.73 18.78
CA TYR A 70 0.60 7.36 17.49
C TYR A 70 1.70 7.09 16.46
N GLN A 71 2.67 6.22 16.77
CA GLN A 71 3.68 5.83 15.78
C GLN A 71 3.00 5.21 14.55
N ARG A 72 3.42 5.67 13.37
CA ARG A 72 2.83 5.24 12.11
C ARG A 72 3.67 4.15 11.46
N PHE A 73 2.96 3.15 10.99
CA PHE A 73 3.49 2.03 10.22
C PHE A 73 2.75 1.95 8.89
N PHE A 74 3.47 1.47 7.89
CA PHE A 74 2.99 1.38 6.52
C PHE A 74 3.16 -0.05 6.04
N ARG A 75 2.06 -0.66 5.62
CA ARG A 75 2.09 -1.92 4.87
C ARG A 75 2.33 -1.60 3.40
N ILE A 76 3.42 -2.10 2.84
CA ILE A 76 3.76 -1.96 1.43
C ILE A 76 3.49 -3.29 0.74
N VAL A 77 2.58 -3.30 -0.23
CA VAL A 77 2.19 -4.48 -1.00
C VAL A 77 2.42 -4.21 -2.48
N HIS A 78 2.99 -5.18 -3.19
CA HIS A 78 3.15 -5.08 -4.64
C HIS A 78 1.79 -5.13 -5.35
N ALA A 79 1.56 -4.23 -6.30
CA ALA A 79 0.24 -3.99 -6.87
C ALA A 79 -0.39 -5.22 -7.57
N PRO A 80 0.32 -6.01 -8.40
CA PRO A 80 -0.21 -7.26 -8.94
C PRO A 80 -0.67 -8.27 -7.88
N ILE A 81 0.05 -8.36 -6.76
CA ILE A 81 -0.34 -9.21 -5.62
C ILE A 81 -1.62 -8.68 -4.98
N PHE A 82 -1.65 -7.39 -4.65
CA PHE A 82 -2.83 -6.76 -4.06
C PHE A 82 -4.08 -6.92 -4.94
N LEU A 83 -3.97 -6.70 -6.26
CA LEU A 83 -5.09 -6.86 -7.20
C LEU A 83 -5.57 -8.31 -7.32
N GLY A 84 -4.69 -9.29 -7.09
CA GLY A 84 -5.04 -10.71 -7.13
C GLY A 84 -5.66 -11.21 -5.82
N ASP A 85 -5.13 -10.74 -4.69
CA ASP A 85 -5.39 -11.33 -3.38
C ASP A 85 -6.33 -10.52 -2.49
N PHE A 86 -6.52 -9.22 -2.74
CA PHE A 86 -7.38 -8.38 -1.92
C PHE A 86 -8.87 -8.69 -2.14
N ALA A 87 -9.63 -8.74 -1.05
CA ALA A 87 -11.07 -8.93 -1.08
C ALA A 87 -11.79 -8.17 0.04
N SER A 88 -12.93 -7.59 -0.30
CA SER A 88 -13.80 -6.90 0.66
C SER A 88 -15.25 -6.96 0.19
N ASP A 89 -16.08 -7.61 1.00
CA ASP A 89 -17.53 -7.61 0.85
C ASP A 89 -18.19 -6.38 1.48
N ARG A 90 -17.38 -5.42 1.95
CA ARG A 90 -17.78 -4.15 2.54
C ARG A 90 -18.56 -4.29 3.84
N ARG A 91 -18.60 -5.47 4.47
CA ARG A 91 -19.37 -5.69 5.71
C ARG A 91 -18.99 -4.75 6.85
N HIS A 92 -17.74 -4.30 6.89
CA HIS A 92 -17.23 -3.38 7.91
C HIS A 92 -17.86 -1.97 7.82
N MET A 93 -18.44 -1.61 6.68
CA MET A 93 -19.16 -0.35 6.47
C MET A 93 -20.64 -0.44 6.84
N LYS A 94 -21.08 -1.54 7.46
CA LYS A 94 -22.44 -1.70 7.96
C LYS A 94 -22.47 -1.63 9.47
N ASP A 95 -23.48 -0.93 10.00
CA ASP A 95 -23.77 -0.94 11.43
C ASP A 95 -24.41 -2.28 11.86
N SER A 96 -24.69 -2.42 13.17
CA SER A 96 -25.33 -3.62 13.71
C SER A 96 -26.76 -3.87 13.20
N ALA A 97 -27.41 -2.86 12.62
CA ALA A 97 -28.72 -2.96 12.01
C ALA A 97 -28.65 -3.22 10.49
N GLY A 98 -27.45 -3.26 9.91
CA GLY A 98 -27.21 -3.49 8.49
C GLY A 98 -27.26 -2.23 7.62
N ASN A 99 -27.38 -1.03 8.21
CA ASN A 99 -27.34 0.23 7.47
C ASN A 99 -25.91 0.59 7.08
N TRP A 100 -25.74 1.21 5.93
CA TRP A 100 -24.44 1.70 5.47
C TRP A 100 -24.02 2.96 6.24
N SER A 101 -22.76 2.99 6.70
CA SER A 101 -22.16 4.19 7.29
C SER A 101 -21.81 5.26 6.25
N ALA A 102 -21.58 4.84 5.00
CA ALA A 102 -21.44 5.67 3.82
C ALA A 102 -21.91 4.89 2.59
N ASP A 103 -22.39 5.59 1.56
CA ASP A 103 -22.86 4.95 0.33
C ASP A 103 -21.72 4.11 -0.30
N PRO A 104 -21.95 2.80 -0.55
CA PRO A 104 -20.93 1.96 -1.13
C PRO A 104 -20.74 2.31 -2.61
N PRO A 105 -19.55 2.01 -3.18
CA PRO A 105 -19.37 2.12 -4.63
C PRO A 105 -20.39 1.28 -5.41
N THR A 106 -20.78 1.75 -6.60
CA THR A 106 -21.84 1.13 -7.41
C THR A 106 -21.43 -0.17 -8.10
N TYR A 107 -20.14 -0.45 -8.23
CA TYR A 107 -19.63 -1.72 -8.75
C TYR A 107 -19.74 -2.84 -7.69
N ASP A 108 -19.68 -4.10 -8.14
CA ASP A 108 -19.77 -5.26 -7.26
C ASP A 108 -18.60 -5.32 -6.24
N PRO A 109 -18.76 -5.97 -5.08
CA PRO A 109 -17.66 -6.15 -4.14
C PRO A 109 -16.43 -6.82 -4.77
N ILE A 110 -15.24 -6.46 -4.29
CA ILE A 110 -13.99 -7.03 -4.81
C ILE A 110 -13.83 -8.43 -4.21
N VAL A 111 -13.67 -9.42 -5.07
CA VAL A 111 -13.42 -10.83 -4.73
C VAL A 111 -12.04 -11.21 -5.24
N ALA A 112 -11.25 -11.87 -4.39
CA ALA A 112 -9.91 -12.32 -4.74
C ALA A 112 -9.95 -13.45 -5.78
N GLN A 113 -8.83 -13.68 -6.46
CA GLN A 113 -8.72 -14.70 -7.50
C GLN A 113 -9.02 -16.12 -7.00
N ASP A 114 -8.74 -16.41 -5.72
CA ASP A 114 -9.00 -17.69 -5.07
C ASP A 114 -10.46 -17.86 -4.60
N GLY A 115 -11.32 -16.86 -4.82
CA GLY A 115 -12.70 -16.84 -4.37
C GLY A 115 -12.91 -16.29 -2.96
N THR A 116 -11.86 -15.82 -2.28
CA THR A 116 -12.00 -15.12 -0.99
C THR A 116 -12.85 -13.86 -1.16
N VAL A 117 -13.87 -13.71 -0.33
CA VAL A 117 -14.83 -12.58 -0.41
C VAL A 117 -14.51 -11.45 0.58
N ASN A 118 -13.71 -11.71 1.61
CA ASN A 118 -13.32 -10.69 2.59
C ASN A 118 -12.04 -11.08 3.32
N ASN A 119 -11.00 -10.26 3.18
CA ASN A 119 -9.75 -10.35 3.94
C ASN A 119 -9.18 -8.97 4.31
N LEU A 120 -9.99 -7.92 4.25
CA LEU A 120 -9.58 -6.54 4.58
C LEU A 120 -8.80 -6.42 5.90
N ASN A 121 -9.20 -7.16 6.94
CA ASN A 121 -8.53 -7.11 8.24
C ASN A 121 -7.06 -7.52 8.15
N GLU A 122 -6.69 -8.47 7.29
CA GLU A 122 -5.28 -8.88 7.12
C GLU A 122 -4.41 -7.73 6.58
N TYR A 123 -5.01 -6.85 5.77
CA TYR A 123 -4.32 -5.68 5.24
C TYR A 123 -4.31 -4.50 6.23
N MET A 124 -5.36 -4.35 7.05
CA MET A 124 -5.50 -3.27 8.03
C MET A 124 -4.71 -3.50 9.32
N GLU A 125 -4.65 -4.76 9.78
CA GLU A 125 -3.96 -5.12 11.00
C GLU A 125 -2.44 -5.03 10.79
N ILE A 126 -1.78 -4.30 11.69
CA ILE A 126 -0.33 -4.17 11.73
C ILE A 126 0.12 -4.51 13.14
N HIS A 127 1.01 -5.50 13.27
CA HIS A 127 1.70 -5.78 14.52
C HIS A 127 3.11 -5.20 14.49
N LEU A 128 3.54 -4.63 15.61
CA LEU A 128 4.90 -4.09 15.76
C LEU A 128 5.98 -5.15 15.52
N SER A 129 5.67 -6.43 15.79
CA SER A 129 6.56 -7.56 15.50
C SER A 129 6.87 -7.75 14.03
N ASP A 130 5.99 -7.26 13.15
CA ASP A 130 6.09 -7.47 11.71
C ASP A 130 6.84 -6.30 11.03
N ALA A 131 7.07 -5.20 11.76
CA ALA A 131 7.76 -4.04 11.25
C ALA A 131 9.26 -4.31 11.08
N LEU A 132 9.78 -4.00 9.90
CA LEU A 132 11.20 -4.08 9.59
C LEU A 132 12.00 -3.14 10.49
N LYS A 133 13.05 -3.67 11.13
CA LYS A 133 13.99 -2.83 11.90
C LYS A 133 14.91 -2.02 10.99
N THR A 134 15.27 -2.60 9.85
CA THR A 134 16.20 -2.07 8.86
C THR A 134 15.68 -2.42 7.47
N VAL A 135 15.92 -1.52 6.51
CA VAL A 135 15.62 -1.79 5.10
C VAL A 135 16.81 -2.56 4.51
N GLU A 136 16.60 -3.83 4.21
CA GLU A 136 17.61 -4.73 3.67
C GLU A 136 17.14 -5.30 2.33
N ALA A 137 18.07 -5.74 1.48
CA ALA A 137 17.76 -6.21 0.12
C ALA A 137 16.76 -7.38 0.11
N ASP A 138 16.91 -8.34 1.04
CA ASP A 138 15.99 -9.47 1.16
C ASP A 138 14.57 -9.03 1.55
N SER A 139 14.46 -8.04 2.46
CA SER A 139 13.19 -7.45 2.86
C SER A 139 12.52 -6.68 1.72
N VAL A 140 13.30 -6.04 0.85
CA VAL A 140 12.78 -5.41 -0.37
C VAL A 140 12.30 -6.47 -1.36
N GLY A 141 13.00 -7.59 -1.49
CA GLY A 141 12.58 -8.72 -2.32
C GLY A 141 11.22 -9.30 -1.91
N ALA A 142 10.96 -9.39 -0.60
CA ALA A 142 9.71 -9.93 -0.05
C ALA A 142 8.45 -9.16 -0.50
N VAL A 143 8.56 -7.86 -0.81
CA VAL A 143 7.41 -7.08 -1.30
C VAL A 143 6.81 -7.66 -2.58
N PHE A 144 7.64 -8.30 -3.41
CA PHE A 144 7.25 -8.85 -4.72
C PHE A 144 6.73 -10.29 -4.65
N THR A 145 6.79 -10.94 -3.48
CA THR A 145 6.40 -12.35 -3.33
C THR A 145 5.34 -12.56 -2.25
N GLU A 146 5.34 -11.75 -1.19
CA GLU A 146 4.45 -11.94 -0.04
C GLU A 146 3.09 -11.26 -0.25
N LYS A 147 2.00 -12.01 0.03
CA LYS A 147 0.61 -11.53 -0.08
C LYS A 147 0.36 -10.20 0.63
N LEU A 148 0.89 -10.08 1.85
CA LEU A 148 0.75 -8.91 2.70
C LEU A 148 1.95 -7.97 2.63
N GLY A 149 2.91 -8.27 1.73
CA GLY A 149 4.16 -7.54 1.54
C GLY A 149 4.95 -7.36 2.83
N VAL A 150 5.39 -6.13 3.10
CA VAL A 150 6.20 -5.79 4.26
C VAL A 150 5.59 -4.65 5.06
N VAL A 151 5.97 -4.56 6.34
CA VAL A 151 5.60 -3.43 7.21
C VAL A 151 6.84 -2.62 7.52
N ILE A 152 6.76 -1.31 7.33
CA ILE A 152 7.85 -0.37 7.65
C ILE A 152 7.34 0.76 8.54
N GLY A 153 8.23 1.36 9.33
CA GLY A 153 7.95 2.57 10.09
C GLY A 153 8.00 3.83 9.23
N GLU A 154 7.43 4.92 9.74
CA GLU A 154 7.38 6.23 9.06
C GLU A 154 8.74 6.79 8.60
N ASN A 155 9.81 6.47 9.31
CA ASN A 155 11.16 6.95 9.01
C ASN A 155 11.84 6.18 7.85
N GLN A 156 11.24 5.08 7.39
CA GLN A 156 11.84 4.17 6.41
C GLN A 156 11.25 4.32 5.00
N LEU A 157 10.19 5.11 4.80
CA LEU A 157 9.49 5.23 3.51
C LEU A 157 10.42 5.62 2.36
N GLU A 158 11.15 6.74 2.51
CA GLU A 158 12.03 7.24 1.44
C GLU A 158 13.20 6.29 1.15
N GLU A 159 13.81 5.73 2.20
CA GLU A 159 14.88 4.72 2.08
C GLU A 159 14.36 3.48 1.34
N PHE A 160 13.21 2.95 1.76
CA PHE A 160 12.60 1.76 1.17
C PHE A 160 12.35 1.91 -0.34
N PHE A 161 11.75 3.02 -0.77
CA PHE A 161 11.48 3.24 -2.19
C PHE A 161 12.73 3.57 -3.02
N SER A 162 13.84 3.95 -2.39
CA SER A 162 15.13 4.08 -3.10
C SER A 162 15.69 2.72 -3.57
N HIS A 163 15.37 1.64 -2.83
CA HIS A 163 15.84 0.28 -3.12
C HIS A 163 14.97 -0.51 -4.12
N ILE A 164 13.79 0.00 -4.47
CA ILE A 164 12.84 -0.62 -5.42
C ILE A 164 13.06 -0.12 -6.87
N SER A 165 14.08 0.71 -7.10
CA SER A 165 14.33 1.40 -8.38
C SER A 165 14.93 0.54 -9.50
#